data_AF-A0A4Y4KJR2-F1
#
_entry.id   AF-A0A4Y4KJR2-F1
#
_cell.length_a   1.000
_cell.length_b   1.000
_cell.length_c   1.000
_cell.angle_alpha   90.00
_cell.angle_beta   90.00
_cell.angle_gamma   90.00
#
_symmetry.space_group_name_H-M   'P 1'
#
loop_
_entity.id
_entity.type
_entity.pdbx_description
1 polymer ?
#
loop_
_entity_poly.entity_id
_entity_poly.type
_entity_poly.pdbx_seq_one_letter_code
_entity_poly.pdbx_strand_id
1 'polypeptide(L)'
;MFATEAVTGGLPVHIAARILGHKTLTTTQAYLAVFQDDLVRTYRGFLDRRRADRPQDEYREPTEQEWHDFQQHFELRKVSLGTCGRPYGTPCKHEHACIRYPVLQMDPRQRPRLIEIIQNLRERITEARANGWLGEVEGLQVSFDAAMAKLNSLKRSATDGRPQLVDLGMPVFTDHAPSPRQGPGGPG
;
A
#
# COMPACT_ATOMS: atom_id res chain seq x y z
N MET A 1 -34.86 -29.37 8.41
CA MET A 1 -33.78 -28.93 7.50
C MET A 1 -33.23 -27.62 8.04
N PHE A 2 -31.92 -27.52 8.29
CA PHE A 2 -31.31 -26.25 8.71
C PHE A 2 -30.97 -25.40 7.48
N ALA A 3 -31.37 -24.13 7.49
CA ALA A 3 -31.23 -23.23 6.33
C ALA A 3 -29.76 -23.04 5.91
N THR A 4 -28.84 -23.00 6.88
CA THR A 4 -27.39 -22.91 6.62
C THR A 4 -26.88 -24.15 5.88
N GLU A 5 -27.14 -25.35 6.40
CA GLU A 5 -26.71 -26.62 5.77
C GLU A 5 -27.28 -26.82 4.37
N ALA A 6 -28.52 -26.39 4.14
CA ALA A 6 -29.15 -26.47 2.83
C ALA A 6 -28.37 -25.64 1.80
N VAL A 7 -28.07 -24.39 2.12
CA VAL A 7 -27.42 -23.46 1.20
C VAL A 7 -25.93 -23.77 1.07
N THR A 8 -25.24 -24.16 2.15
CA THR A 8 -23.83 -24.59 2.09
C THR A 8 -23.66 -25.95 1.39
N GLY A 9 -24.66 -26.83 1.47
CA GLY A 9 -24.72 -28.09 0.74
C GLY A 9 -25.06 -27.95 -0.76
N GLY A 10 -25.12 -26.73 -1.29
CA GLY A 10 -25.28 -26.45 -2.72
C GLY A 10 -26.70 -26.13 -3.18
N LEU A 11 -27.67 -26.00 -2.27
CA LEU A 11 -29.02 -25.52 -2.64
C LEU A 11 -28.96 -24.04 -3.04
N PRO A 12 -29.35 -23.68 -4.28
CA PRO A 12 -29.35 -22.28 -4.70
C PRO A 12 -30.21 -21.39 -3.79
N VAL A 13 -29.69 -20.20 -3.48
CA VAL A 13 -30.28 -19.24 -2.51
C VAL A 13 -31.73 -18.91 -2.81
N HIS A 14 -32.10 -18.80 -4.08
CA HIS A 14 -33.47 -18.48 -4.48
C HIS A 14 -34.44 -19.64 -4.24
N ILE A 15 -33.97 -20.90 -4.32
CA ILE A 15 -34.76 -22.09 -3.99
C ILE A 15 -34.92 -22.20 -2.48
N ALA A 16 -33.82 -22.01 -1.73
CA ALA A 16 -33.85 -21.97 -0.27
C ALA A 16 -34.82 -20.88 0.25
N ALA A 17 -34.78 -19.67 -0.35
CA ALA A 17 -35.71 -18.59 -0.02
C ALA A 17 -37.17 -18.97 -0.27
N ARG A 18 -37.45 -19.68 -1.37
CA ARG A 18 -38.81 -20.13 -1.73
C ARG A 18 -39.33 -21.17 -0.75
N ILE A 19 -38.50 -22.13 -0.34
CA ILE A 19 -38.84 -23.18 0.63
C ILE A 19 -39.10 -22.57 2.02
N LEU A 20 -38.31 -21.58 2.42
CA LEU A 20 -38.41 -20.91 3.72
C LEU A 20 -39.46 -19.78 3.75
N GLY A 21 -40.12 -19.48 2.63
CA GLY A 21 -41.13 -18.42 2.54
C GLY A 21 -40.57 -16.99 2.67
N HIS A 22 -39.28 -16.80 2.41
CA HIS A 22 -38.65 -15.49 2.52
C HIS A 22 -39.07 -14.58 1.36
N LYS A 23 -39.53 -13.37 1.71
CA LYS A 23 -39.98 -12.35 0.73
C LYS A 23 -38.82 -11.71 -0.03
N THR A 24 -37.60 -11.77 0.52
CA THR A 24 -36.40 -11.21 -0.11
C THR A 24 -35.26 -12.21 -0.08
N LEU A 25 -34.43 -12.21 -1.13
CA LEU A 25 -33.25 -13.07 -1.20
C LEU A 25 -32.21 -12.70 -0.14
N THR A 26 -32.13 -11.42 0.23
CA THR A 26 -31.20 -10.90 1.23
C THR A 26 -31.34 -11.59 2.58
N THR A 27 -32.58 -11.93 2.99
CA THR A 27 -32.84 -12.68 4.24
C THR A 27 -32.21 -14.07 4.21
N THR A 28 -32.21 -14.75 3.06
CA THR A 28 -31.59 -16.08 2.88
C THR A 28 -30.09 -15.99 2.66
N GLN A 29 -29.59 -14.91 2.07
CA GLN A 29 -28.15 -14.67 1.89
C GLN A 29 -27.39 -14.53 3.22
N ALA A 30 -28.07 -14.17 4.31
CA ALA A 30 -27.46 -14.15 5.64
C ALA A 30 -26.90 -15.53 6.06
N TYR A 31 -27.48 -16.63 5.57
CA TYR A 31 -26.97 -17.98 5.83
C TYR A 31 -25.67 -18.31 5.07
N LEU A 32 -25.35 -17.56 4.01
CA LEU A 32 -24.06 -17.62 3.30
C LEU A 32 -22.95 -16.79 3.94
N ALA A 33 -23.30 -15.86 4.82
CA ALA A 33 -22.34 -14.98 5.48
C ALA A 33 -21.53 -15.70 6.59
N VAL A 34 -21.92 -16.92 6.95
CA VAL A 34 -21.09 -17.83 7.75
C VAL A 34 -19.87 -18.18 6.90
N PHE A 35 -18.68 -17.77 7.35
CA PHE A 35 -17.39 -17.87 6.67
C PHE A 35 -17.28 -19.12 5.77
N GLN A 36 -17.10 -18.91 4.46
CA GLN A 36 -16.90 -20.00 3.51
C GLN A 36 -15.48 -20.54 3.68
N ASP A 37 -15.32 -21.63 4.42
CA ASP A 37 -14.07 -22.41 4.45
C ASP A 37 -13.58 -22.74 3.04
N ASP A 38 -14.51 -22.91 2.09
CA ASP A 38 -14.24 -23.07 0.66
C ASP A 38 -13.52 -21.88 0.04
N LEU A 39 -13.88 -20.64 0.40
CA LEU A 39 -13.22 -19.43 -0.08
C LEU A 39 -11.79 -19.36 0.44
N VAL A 40 -11.58 -19.61 1.74
CA VAL A 40 -10.25 -19.64 2.36
C VAL A 40 -9.39 -20.74 1.75
N ARG A 41 -9.94 -21.95 1.56
CA ARG A 41 -9.24 -23.07 0.91
C ARG A 41 -8.86 -22.72 -0.52
N THR A 42 -9.77 -22.14 -1.29
CA THR A 42 -9.54 -21.77 -2.70
C THR A 42 -8.45 -20.71 -2.80
N TYR A 43 -8.50 -19.68 -1.94
CA TYR A 43 -7.49 -18.64 -1.89
C TYR A 43 -6.11 -19.17 -1.49
N ARG A 44 -6.03 -20.02 -0.46
CA ARG A 44 -4.78 -20.69 -0.06
C ARG A 44 -4.21 -21.53 -1.20
N GLY A 45 -5.04 -22.34 -1.85
CA GLY A 45 -4.61 -23.16 -2.98
C GLY A 45 -4.17 -22.35 -4.21
N PHE A 46 -4.69 -21.12 -4.40
CA PHE A 46 -4.20 -20.18 -5.40
C PHE A 46 -2.82 -19.63 -5.04
N LEU A 47 -2.61 -19.23 -3.78
CA LEU A 47 -1.31 -18.74 -3.31
C LEU A 47 -0.23 -19.82 -3.39
N ASP A 48 -0.55 -21.05 -2.99
CA ASP A 48 0.39 -22.17 -3.00
C ASP A 48 0.86 -22.50 -4.41
N ARG A 49 -0.06 -22.50 -5.40
CA ARG A 49 0.30 -22.66 -6.82
C ARG A 49 1.28 -21.58 -7.28
N ARG A 50 1.01 -20.31 -6.97
CA ARG A 50 1.92 -19.21 -7.32
C ARG A 50 3.28 -19.29 -6.64
N ARG A 51 3.34 -19.80 -5.41
CA ARG A 51 4.60 -20.03 -4.69
C ARG A 51 5.40 -21.17 -5.33
N ALA A 52 4.72 -22.22 -5.80
CA ALA A 52 5.35 -23.33 -6.51
C ALA A 52 5.94 -22.92 -7.87
N ASP A 53 5.28 -21.99 -8.58
CA ASP A 53 5.75 -21.47 -9.87
C ASP A 53 6.90 -20.45 -9.74
N ARG A 54 7.17 -19.92 -8.54
CA ARG A 54 8.28 -18.99 -8.33
C ARG A 54 9.63 -19.71 -8.34
N PRO A 55 10.66 -19.15 -8.98
CA PRO A 55 12.02 -19.65 -8.88
C PRO A 55 12.47 -19.75 -7.42
N GLN A 56 13.09 -20.88 -7.05
CA GLN A 56 13.57 -21.10 -5.68
C GLN A 56 14.62 -20.06 -5.24
N ASP A 57 15.37 -19.51 -6.20
CA ASP A 57 16.38 -18.47 -5.95
C ASP A 57 15.79 -17.19 -5.36
N GLU A 58 14.50 -16.90 -5.57
CA GLU A 58 13.82 -15.74 -4.95
C GLU A 58 13.52 -15.93 -3.45
N TYR A 59 13.57 -17.15 -2.95
CA TYR A 59 13.39 -17.48 -1.52
C TYR A 59 14.73 -17.70 -0.80
N ARG A 60 15.85 -17.36 -1.45
CA ARG A 60 17.16 -17.40 -0.83
C ARG A 60 17.18 -16.49 0.41
N GLU A 61 17.75 -17.02 1.50
CA GLU A 61 18.09 -16.21 2.66
C GLU A 61 19.12 -15.14 2.28
N PRO A 62 18.83 -13.84 2.51
CA PRO A 62 19.78 -12.77 2.25
C PRO A 62 21.07 -12.98 3.06
N THR A 63 22.22 -12.67 2.46
CA THR A 63 23.51 -12.73 3.15
C THR A 63 23.62 -11.66 4.24
N GLU A 64 24.53 -11.85 5.20
CA GLU A 64 24.83 -10.82 6.21
C GLU A 64 25.30 -9.51 5.57
N GLN A 65 26.05 -9.57 4.47
CA GLN A 65 26.48 -8.38 3.74
C GLN A 65 25.31 -7.65 3.09
N GLU A 66 24.39 -8.37 2.43
CA GLU A 66 23.17 -7.78 1.85
C GLU A 66 22.29 -7.18 2.96
N TRP A 67 22.19 -7.83 4.10
CA TRP A 67 21.52 -7.30 5.29
C TRP A 67 22.19 -6.04 5.83
N HIS A 68 23.51 -6.02 5.90
CA HIS A 68 24.26 -4.85 6.35
C HIS A 68 24.09 -3.68 5.40
N ASP A 69 24.23 -3.89 4.09
CA ASP A 69 24.05 -2.86 3.06
C ASP A 69 22.62 -2.28 3.10
N PHE A 70 21.63 -3.15 3.26
CA PHE A 70 20.24 -2.77 3.46
C PHE A 70 20.05 -1.94 4.74
N GLN A 71 20.63 -2.36 5.87
CA GLN A 71 20.55 -1.68 7.17
C GLN A 71 21.20 -0.30 7.17
N GLN A 72 22.37 -0.14 6.55
CA GLN A 72 23.08 1.15 6.43
C GLN A 72 22.28 2.19 5.63
N HIS A 73 21.25 1.77 4.87
CA HIS A 73 20.42 2.65 4.04
C HIS A 73 19.09 3.05 4.70
N PHE A 74 18.81 2.61 5.93
CA PHE A 74 17.61 3.05 6.67
C PHE A 74 17.73 4.46 7.25
N GLU A 75 18.89 5.09 7.13
CA GLU A 75 18.94 6.54 7.26
C GLU A 75 18.13 7.16 6.12
N LEU A 76 16.98 7.74 6.49
CA LEU A 76 16.09 8.44 5.58
C LEU A 76 16.90 9.48 4.77
N ARG A 77 17.09 9.24 3.45
CA ARG A 77 17.81 10.15 2.55
C ARG A 77 17.28 11.57 2.70
N LYS A 78 18.05 12.42 3.38
CA LYS A 78 17.73 13.82 3.59
C LYS A 78 18.00 14.61 2.33
N VAL A 79 17.04 15.46 1.98
CA VAL A 79 17.11 16.39 0.87
C VAL A 79 16.68 17.77 1.36
N SER A 80 16.85 18.80 0.54
CA SER A 80 16.75 20.21 0.95
C SER A 80 15.46 20.62 1.70
N LEU A 81 14.34 19.94 1.44
CA LEU A 81 13.02 20.24 2.00
C LEU A 81 12.43 19.12 2.88
N GLY A 82 13.17 18.03 3.09
CA GLY A 82 12.68 16.90 3.88
C GLY A 82 13.38 15.59 3.56
N THR A 83 12.60 14.53 3.39
CA THR A 83 13.10 13.17 3.18
C THR A 83 12.63 12.61 1.83
N CYS A 84 13.53 11.97 1.09
CA CYS A 84 13.18 11.25 -0.13
C CYS A 84 12.66 9.84 0.20
N GLY A 85 11.39 9.53 -0.10
CA GLY A 85 10.80 8.20 0.07
C GLY A 85 11.01 7.26 -1.12
N ARG A 86 12.05 7.50 -1.93
CA ARG A 86 12.37 6.69 -3.10
C ARG A 86 12.94 5.33 -2.65
N PRO A 87 12.55 4.21 -3.28
CA PRO A 87 13.02 2.88 -2.86
C PRO A 87 14.55 2.70 -2.98
N TYR A 88 15.08 1.82 -2.13
CA TYR A 88 16.47 1.35 -2.17
C TYR A 88 16.89 0.91 -3.59
N GLY A 89 18.15 1.18 -3.96
CA GLY A 89 18.72 0.79 -5.25
C GLY A 89 18.22 1.58 -6.47
N THR A 90 17.35 2.59 -6.30
CA THR A 90 16.85 3.37 -7.44
C THR A 90 17.57 4.73 -7.57
N PRO A 91 18.30 4.98 -8.68
CA PRO A 91 19.03 6.24 -8.86
C PRO A 91 18.07 7.42 -9.04
N CYS A 92 18.48 8.61 -8.60
CA CYS A 92 17.73 9.85 -8.81
C CYS A 92 18.55 10.80 -9.69
N LYS A 93 18.06 11.11 -10.89
CA LYS A 93 18.69 12.08 -11.80
C LYS A 93 18.55 13.54 -11.31
N HIS A 94 17.62 13.80 -10.40
CA HIS A 94 17.24 15.17 -10.02
C HIS A 94 17.14 15.30 -8.51
N GLU A 95 18.19 14.88 -7.79
CA GLU A 95 18.26 14.97 -6.33
C GLU A 95 17.99 16.38 -5.79
N HIS A 96 18.24 17.42 -6.59
CA HIS A 96 17.98 18.81 -6.19
C HIS A 96 16.63 19.35 -6.69
N ALA A 97 15.84 18.58 -7.45
CA ALA A 97 14.51 18.97 -7.94
C ALA A 97 13.36 18.25 -7.19
N CYS A 98 13.58 17.86 -5.93
CA CYS A 98 12.66 17.02 -5.16
C CYS A 98 11.24 17.54 -5.02
N ILE A 99 11.01 18.86 -5.11
CA ILE A 99 9.69 19.47 -4.89
C ILE A 99 8.60 18.93 -5.85
N ARG A 100 9.00 18.56 -7.08
CA ARG A 100 8.10 17.96 -8.09
C ARG A 100 7.79 16.49 -7.83
N TYR A 101 8.60 15.80 -7.02
CA TYR A 101 8.48 14.36 -6.85
C TYR A 101 7.35 14.00 -5.85
N PRO A 102 6.45 13.07 -6.22
CA PRO A 102 5.42 12.57 -5.31
C PRO A 102 6.00 11.99 -4.02
N VAL A 103 7.13 11.29 -4.12
CA VAL A 103 7.80 10.59 -3.01
C VAL A 103 8.58 11.51 -2.06
N LEU A 104 8.65 12.82 -2.30
CA LEU A 104 9.20 13.75 -1.32
C LEU A 104 8.24 13.84 -0.12
N GLN A 105 8.71 13.39 1.04
CA GLN A 105 8.06 13.62 2.33
C GLN A 105 8.56 14.95 2.88
N MET A 106 7.67 15.93 2.96
CA MET A 106 8.02 17.27 3.45
C MET A 106 8.30 17.25 4.95
N ASP A 107 9.39 17.89 5.36
CA ASP A 107 9.60 18.21 6.77
C ASP A 107 8.66 19.37 7.16
N PRO A 108 7.77 19.20 8.16
CA PRO A 108 6.89 20.27 8.62
C PRO A 108 7.62 21.55 9.04
N ARG A 109 8.87 21.45 9.52
CA ARG A 109 9.72 22.60 9.89
C ARG A 109 10.12 23.45 8.68
N GLN A 110 10.11 22.88 7.47
CA GLN A 110 10.44 23.58 6.22
C GLN A 110 9.25 24.31 5.59
N ARG A 111 8.09 24.35 6.27
CA ARG A 111 6.90 25.06 5.79
C ARG A 111 7.17 26.53 5.42
N PRO A 112 7.91 27.34 6.20
CA PRO A 112 8.18 28.74 5.84
C PRO A 112 8.92 28.84 4.50
N ARG A 113 9.97 28.03 4.32
CA ARG A 113 10.74 27.97 3.07
C ARG A 113 9.90 27.51 1.88
N LEU A 114 8.97 26.57 2.07
CA LEU A 114 8.05 26.15 1.01
C LEU A 114 7.15 27.31 0.55
N ILE A 115 6.71 28.18 1.48
CA ILE A 115 5.89 29.36 1.15
C ILE A 115 6.70 30.37 0.33
N GLU A 116 7.96 30.62 0.70
CA GLU A 116 8.86 31.49 -0.07
C GLU A 116 9.05 30.96 -1.50
N ILE A 117 9.25 29.65 -1.67
CA ILE A 117 9.37 29.02 -2.99
C ILE A 117 8.09 29.23 -3.81
N ILE A 118 6.91 29.06 -3.21
CA ILE A 118 5.62 29.26 -3.88
C ILE A 118 5.46 30.72 -4.33
N GLN A 119 5.82 31.67 -3.49
CA GLN A 119 5.77 33.10 -3.83
C GLN A 119 6.71 33.43 -4.99
N ASN A 120 7.96 32.97 -4.92
CA ASN A 120 8.93 33.19 -5.99
C ASN A 120 8.49 32.55 -7.32
N LEU A 121 7.93 31.33 -7.28
CA LEU A 121 7.39 30.68 -8.48
C LEU A 121 6.25 31.49 -9.10
N ARG A 122 5.36 32.08 -8.28
CA ARG A 122 4.27 32.94 -8.78
C ARG A 122 4.81 34.19 -9.48
N GLU A 123 5.81 34.83 -8.90
CA GLU A 123 6.48 36.00 -9.47
C GLU A 123 7.15 35.66 -10.80
N ARG A 124 7.91 34.56 -10.84
CA ARG A 124 8.56 34.07 -12.07
C ARG A 124 7.58 33.69 -13.17
N ILE A 125 6.43 33.10 -12.82
CA ILE A 125 5.36 32.82 -13.79
C ILE A 125 4.81 34.13 -14.37
N THR A 126 4.65 35.15 -13.54
CA THR A 126 4.14 36.46 -13.96
C THR A 126 5.12 37.14 -14.92
N GLU A 127 6.41 37.14 -14.57
CA GLU A 127 7.49 37.64 -15.42
C GLU A 127 7.58 36.89 -16.75
N ALA A 128 7.58 35.56 -16.72
CA ALA A 128 7.66 34.74 -17.92
C ALA A 128 6.46 34.98 -18.87
N ARG A 129 5.26 35.20 -18.32
CA ARG A 129 4.08 35.58 -19.11
C ARG A 129 4.24 36.96 -19.75
N ALA A 130 4.70 37.95 -19.00
CA ALA A 130 4.91 39.31 -19.50
C ALA A 130 5.93 39.35 -20.65
N ASN A 131 6.94 38.47 -20.60
CA ASN A 131 7.99 38.36 -21.62
C ASN A 131 7.68 37.35 -22.74
N GLY A 132 6.53 36.67 -22.70
CA GLY A 132 6.15 35.68 -23.72
C GLY A 132 6.95 34.38 -23.71
N TRP A 133 7.61 34.03 -22.60
CA TRP A 133 8.41 32.81 -22.45
C TRP A 133 7.54 31.58 -22.15
N LEU A 134 6.76 31.13 -23.14
CA LEU A 134 5.76 30.09 -22.95
C LEU A 134 6.32 28.76 -22.40
N GLY A 135 7.51 28.35 -22.85
CA GLY A 135 8.17 27.12 -22.35
C GLY A 135 8.57 27.20 -20.88
N GLU A 136 9.01 28.38 -20.41
CA GLU A 136 9.33 28.60 -19.00
C GLU A 136 8.06 28.63 -18.14
N VAL A 137 6.98 29.24 -18.64
CA VAL A 137 5.68 29.30 -17.94
C VAL A 137 5.19 27.89 -17.59
N GLU A 138 5.24 26.95 -18.54
CA GLU A 138 4.80 25.57 -18.31
C GLU A 138 5.63 24.89 -17.21
N GLY A 139 6.96 24.94 -17.32
CA GLY A 139 7.86 24.34 -16.33
C GLY A 139 7.70 24.94 -14.94
N LEU A 140 7.49 26.26 -14.84
CA LEU A 140 7.27 26.96 -13.58
C LEU A 140 5.90 26.60 -12.98
N GLN A 141 4.85 26.47 -13.81
CA GLN A 141 3.52 26.08 -13.35
C GLN A 141 3.52 24.67 -12.74
N VAL A 142 4.21 23.70 -13.37
CA VAL A 142 4.37 22.34 -12.81
C VAL A 142 5.05 22.37 -11.44
N SER A 143 6.10 23.18 -11.26
CA SER A 143 6.75 23.35 -9.96
C SER A 143 5.82 23.99 -8.93
N PHE A 144 5.04 24.99 -9.34
CA PHE A 144 4.11 25.72 -8.47
C PHE A 144 3.00 24.81 -7.97
N ASP A 145 2.38 24.04 -8.86
CA ASP A 145 1.29 23.12 -8.53
C ASP A 145 1.77 22.02 -7.57
N ALA A 146 2.97 21.48 -7.82
CA ALA A 146 3.60 20.51 -6.92
C ALA A 146 3.88 21.12 -5.53
N ALA A 147 4.44 22.32 -5.46
CA ALA A 147 4.70 23.02 -4.20
C ALA A 147 3.41 23.29 -3.41
N MET A 148 2.35 23.72 -4.09
CA MET A 148 1.01 23.93 -3.50
C MET A 148 0.42 22.62 -2.97
N ALA A 149 0.53 21.53 -3.72
CA ALA A 149 0.07 20.21 -3.27
C ALA A 149 0.79 19.76 -1.99
N LYS A 150 2.10 19.98 -1.90
CA LYS A 150 2.88 19.71 -0.68
C LYS A 150 2.45 20.58 0.49
N LEU A 151 2.20 21.88 0.28
CA LEU A 151 1.71 22.78 1.33
C LEU A 151 0.34 22.34 1.85
N ASN A 152 -0.57 21.94 0.95
CA ASN A 152 -1.89 21.42 1.33
C ASN A 152 -1.79 20.11 2.10
N SER A 153 -0.83 19.23 1.75
CA SER A 153 -0.55 18.03 2.53
C SER A 153 -0.09 18.35 3.94
N LEU A 154 0.83 19.31 4.12
CA LEU A 154 1.28 19.75 5.44
C LEU A 154 0.14 20.35 6.28
N LYS A 155 -0.79 21.07 5.66
CA LYS A 155 -1.98 21.59 6.36
C LYS A 155 -2.88 20.45 6.84
N ARG A 156 -3.21 19.48 5.98
CA ARG A 156 -4.02 18.30 6.37
C ARG A 156 -3.40 17.55 7.54
N SER A 157 -2.10 17.27 7.49
CA SER A 157 -1.38 16.59 8.59
C SER A 157 -1.36 17.37 9.91
N ALA A 158 -1.55 18.69 9.89
CA ALA A 158 -1.68 19.51 11.10
C ALA A 158 -3.13 19.63 11.59
N THR A 159 -4.12 19.42 10.71
CA THR A 159 -5.55 19.53 11.03
C THR A 159 -6.14 18.18 11.44
N ASP A 160 -5.63 17.09 10.86
CA ASP A 160 -5.77 15.73 11.38
C ASP A 160 -4.84 15.60 12.59
N GLY A 161 -5.29 16.10 13.74
CA GLY A 161 -4.66 15.74 15.02
C GLY A 161 -4.45 14.23 15.01
N ARG A 162 -3.17 13.81 15.12
CA ARG A 162 -2.65 12.43 14.98
C ARG A 162 -3.78 11.41 14.85
N PRO A 163 -3.95 10.68 13.72
CA PRO A 163 -4.81 9.50 13.74
C PRO A 163 -4.37 8.70 14.96
N GLN A 164 -5.30 8.49 15.90
CA GLN A 164 -5.03 7.80 17.15
C GLN A 164 -4.23 6.55 16.78
N LEU A 165 -3.00 6.44 17.29
CA LEU A 165 -2.15 5.30 16.99
C LEU A 165 -2.91 4.09 17.53
N VAL A 166 -3.64 3.40 16.67
CA VAL A 166 -4.37 2.19 17.04
C VAL A 166 -3.30 1.14 17.18
N ASP A 167 -2.99 0.76 18.42
CA ASP A 167 -2.14 -0.38 18.69
C ASP A 167 -2.88 -1.63 18.19
N LEU A 168 -2.41 -2.16 17.06
CA LEU A 168 -2.95 -3.37 16.45
C LEU A 168 -2.39 -4.64 17.13
N GLY A 169 -1.45 -4.50 18.07
CA GLY A 169 -0.68 -5.60 18.61
C GLY A 169 0.31 -6.18 17.60
N MET A 170 1.46 -6.67 18.09
CA MET A 170 2.36 -7.49 17.27
C MET A 170 1.72 -8.86 17.08
N PRO A 171 1.53 -9.36 15.84
CA PRO A 171 1.09 -10.73 15.65
C PRO A 171 2.13 -11.67 16.25
N VAL A 172 1.72 -12.43 17.25
CA VAL A 172 2.54 -13.53 17.79
C VAL A 172 2.48 -14.65 16.77
N PHE A 173 3.55 -14.79 15.99
CA PHE A 173 3.72 -15.97 15.13
C PHE A 173 4.04 -17.16 16.04
N THR A 174 3.02 -17.94 16.38
CA THR A 174 3.25 -19.25 16.97
C THR A 174 3.78 -20.16 15.87
N ASP A 175 4.96 -20.73 16.08
CA ASP A 175 5.53 -21.75 15.21
C ASP A 175 4.60 -22.98 15.19
N HIS A 176 3.63 -22.98 14.28
CA HIS A 176 3.07 -24.21 13.75
C HIS A 176 3.94 -24.63 12.57
N ALA A 177 5.11 -25.19 12.90
CA ALA A 177 5.81 -26.08 11.99
C ALA A 177 4.81 -27.20 11.63
N PRO A 178 4.41 -27.35 10.36
CA PRO A 178 3.58 -28.48 9.97
C PRO A 178 4.37 -29.77 10.24
N SER A 179 3.80 -30.67 11.05
CA SER A 179 4.41 -31.97 11.34
C SER A 179 4.84 -32.65 10.03
N PRO A 180 6.06 -33.20 9.95
CA PRO A 180 6.51 -33.90 8.77
C PRO A 180 5.53 -35.03 8.47
N ARG A 181 4.94 -35.01 7.27
CA ARG A 181 4.09 -36.10 6.77
C ARG A 181 4.96 -37.36 6.73
N GLN A 182 4.71 -38.30 7.62
CA GLN A 182 5.25 -39.65 7.49
C GLN A 182 4.73 -40.22 6.18
N GLY A 183 5.63 -40.43 5.22
CA GLY A 183 5.33 -41.14 3.98
C GLY A 183 4.96 -42.60 4.30
N PRO A 184 4.12 -43.24 3.47
CA PRO A 184 3.75 -44.63 3.69
C PRO A 184 4.99 -45.52 3.56
N GLY A 185 5.30 -46.28 4.62
CA GLY A 185 6.35 -47.29 4.60
C GLY A 185 6.07 -48.31 3.50
N GLY A 186 7.06 -48.51 2.62
CA GLY A 186 7.02 -49.55 1.60
C GLY A 186 7.12 -50.95 2.23
N PRO A 187 6.47 -51.97 1.65
CA PRO A 187 6.58 -53.33 2.14
C PRO A 187 7.95 -53.94 1.75
N GLY A 188 8.52 -54.70 2.68
CA GLY A 188 9.69 -55.55 2.46
C GLY A 188 9.37 -56.87 1.78
#